data_AF-A0A1C5UE17-F1
#
_entry.id   AF-A0A1C5UE17-F1
#
_cell.length_a   1.000
_cell.length_b   1.000
_cell.length_c   1.000
_cell.angle_alpha   90.00
_cell.angle_beta   90.00
_cell.angle_gamma   90.00
#
_symmetry.space_group_name_H-M   'P 1'
#
loop_
_entity.id
_entity.type
_entity.pdbx_description
1 polymer ?
#
loop_
_entity_poly.entity_id
_entity_poly.type
_entity_poly.pdbx_seq_one_letter_code
_entity_poly.pdbx_strand_id
1 'polypeptide(L)'
;MPNEENLKKGEPYRFRTGEQQVETARKGGIASGEARRRKKAMRDTAKMLLDMQVPKAAKELKQKLAVMGISEEDFTYQTAVMVGVINQAMKGNTKAAAFLRDTVGENPAYELRERELELKIAEFEYKKERDAGISQEIEDLDEIEEEIYGSEQESKENQEVGPEAEENNTV
;
A
#
# COMPACT_ATOMS: atom_id res chain seq x y z
N MET A 1 -42.93 -2.13 2.61
CA MET A 1 -42.42 -0.77 2.33
C MET A 1 -41.27 -0.46 3.28
N PRO A 2 -40.24 0.30 2.87
CA PRO A 2 -39.18 0.74 3.80
C PRO A 2 -39.79 1.61 4.91
N ASN A 3 -39.48 1.33 6.17
CA ASN A 3 -39.89 2.14 7.33
C ASN A 3 -39.15 3.49 7.32
N GLU A 4 -39.83 4.60 7.64
CA GLU A 4 -39.29 5.96 7.74
C GLU A 4 -38.08 6.06 8.68
N GLU A 5 -38.06 5.24 9.74
CA GLU A 5 -36.91 5.18 10.65
C GLU A 5 -35.64 4.63 9.97
N ASN A 6 -35.78 3.72 9.01
CA ASN A 6 -34.64 3.18 8.25
C ASN A 6 -34.13 4.21 7.22
N LEU A 7 -35.01 5.08 6.71
CA LEU A 7 -34.63 6.13 5.77
C LEU A 7 -33.81 7.24 6.43
N LYS A 8 -34.14 7.61 7.68
CA LYS A 8 -33.35 8.54 8.50
C LYS A 8 -31.98 7.98 8.88
N LYS A 9 -31.88 6.69 9.24
CA LYS A 9 -30.60 6.03 9.57
C LYS A 9 -29.65 5.93 8.36
N GLY A 10 -30.18 5.94 7.14
CA GLY A 10 -29.40 5.86 5.91
C GLY A 10 -28.88 7.21 5.39
N GLU A 11 -29.37 8.35 5.89
CA GLU A 11 -28.96 9.70 5.47
C GLU A 11 -27.43 9.96 5.50
N PRO A 12 -26.65 9.47 6.49
CA PRO A 12 -25.21 9.67 6.52
C PRO A 12 -24.44 9.01 5.35
N TYR A 13 -25.04 7.96 4.77
CA TYR A 13 -24.49 7.10 3.72
C TYR A 13 -25.07 7.41 2.33
N ARG A 14 -25.95 8.42 2.22
CA ARG A 14 -26.45 8.89 0.92
C ARG A 14 -25.34 9.66 0.19
N PHE A 15 -25.36 9.59 -1.14
CA PHE A 15 -24.49 10.39 -2.00
C PHE A 15 -24.65 11.88 -1.67
N ARG A 16 -23.57 12.50 -1.18
CA ARG A 16 -23.51 13.94 -0.90
C ARG A 16 -23.15 14.70 -2.17
N THR A 17 -23.55 15.97 -2.27
CA THR A 17 -23.10 16.85 -3.36
C THR A 17 -21.57 16.99 -3.36
N GLY A 18 -20.98 17.20 -4.54
CA GLY A 18 -19.51 17.23 -4.72
C GLY A 18 -18.79 18.15 -3.75
N GLU A 19 -19.33 19.33 -3.46
CA GLU A 19 -18.76 20.29 -2.50
C GLU A 19 -18.71 19.75 -1.06
N GLN A 20 -19.77 19.08 -0.59
CA GLN A 20 -19.81 18.48 0.75
C GLN A 20 -18.85 17.29 0.87
N GLN A 21 -18.64 16.54 -0.22
CA GLN A 21 -17.63 15.48 -0.28
C GLN A 21 -16.22 16.06 -0.21
N VAL A 22 -15.93 17.14 -0.95
CA VAL A 22 -14.64 17.83 -0.92
C VAL A 22 -14.33 18.36 0.49
N GLU A 23 -15.30 18.99 1.15
CA GLU A 23 -15.10 19.51 2.51
C GLU A 23 -14.88 18.41 3.54
N THR A 24 -15.64 17.30 3.43
CA THR A 24 -15.47 16.12 4.29
C THR A 24 -14.11 15.46 4.06
N ALA A 25 -13.69 15.30 2.79
CA ALA A 25 -12.38 14.75 2.43
C ALA A 25 -11.23 15.63 2.95
N ARG A 26 -11.37 16.96 2.85
CA ARG A 26 -10.41 17.93 3.39
C ARG A 26 -10.30 17.82 4.91
N LYS A 27 -11.43 17.78 5.63
CA LYS A 27 -11.45 17.59 7.09
C LYS A 27 -10.82 16.25 7.51
N GLY A 28 -11.12 15.18 6.78
CA GLY A 28 -10.52 13.86 6.98
C GLY A 28 -9.01 13.85 6.74
N GLY A 29 -8.55 14.52 5.68
CA GLY A 29 -7.12 14.67 5.38
C GLY A 29 -6.36 15.44 6.46
N ILE A 30 -6.92 16.55 6.95
CA ILE A 30 -6.33 17.35 8.05
C ILE A 30 -6.26 16.52 9.32
N ALA A 31 -7.36 15.89 9.73
CA ALA A 31 -7.41 15.06 10.93
C ALA A 31 -6.44 13.86 10.85
N SER A 32 -6.35 13.21 9.68
CA SER A 32 -5.39 12.14 9.43
C SER A 32 -3.95 12.66 9.51
N GLY A 33 -3.68 13.84 8.95
CA GLY A 33 -2.39 14.50 9.03
C GLY A 33 -1.97 14.84 10.46
N GLU A 34 -2.88 15.39 11.26
CA GLU A 34 -2.67 15.66 12.69
C GLU A 34 -2.41 14.38 13.48
N ALA A 35 -3.22 13.33 13.25
CA ALA A 35 -3.02 12.04 13.90
C ALA A 35 -1.66 11.42 13.53
N ARG A 36 -1.24 11.51 12.26
CA ARG A 36 0.07 11.04 11.79
C ARG A 36 1.21 11.82 12.46
N ARG A 37 1.11 13.15 12.55
CA ARG A 37 2.09 14.01 13.24
C ARG A 37 2.18 13.70 14.73
N ARG A 38 1.04 13.53 15.41
CA ARG A 38 0.99 13.13 16.82
C ARG A 38 1.66 11.78 17.05
N LYS A 39 1.35 10.77 16.23
CA LYS A 39 2.00 9.46 16.29
C LYS A 39 3.51 9.55 16.04
N LYS A 40 3.95 10.39 15.11
CA LYS A 40 5.38 10.63 14.87
C LYS A 40 6.04 11.24 16.10
N ALA A 41 5.50 12.33 16.64
CA ALA A 41 6.02 12.96 17.84
C ALA A 41 6.12 11.97 19.01
N MET A 42 5.09 11.14 19.24
CA MET A 42 5.13 10.11 20.29
C MET A 42 6.23 9.07 20.06
N ARG A 43 6.44 8.61 18.82
CA ARG A 43 7.54 7.70 18.49
C ARG A 43 8.90 8.35 18.76
N ASP A 44 9.06 9.61 18.35
CA ASP A 44 10.31 10.36 18.53
C ASP A 44 10.60 10.56 20.03
N THR A 45 9.60 10.91 20.83
CA THR A 45 9.75 10.99 22.29
C THR A 45 10.07 9.64 22.93
N ALA A 46 9.48 8.55 22.45
CA ALA A 46 9.74 7.22 22.99
C ALA A 46 11.17 6.77 22.69
N LYS A 47 11.69 7.05 21.49
CA LYS A 47 13.10 6.81 21.14
C LYS A 47 14.03 7.59 22.06
N MET A 48 13.77 8.88 22.23
CA MET A 48 14.55 9.73 23.13
C MET A 48 14.58 9.18 24.56
N LEU A 49 13.44 8.76 25.10
CA LEU A 49 13.37 8.18 26.45
C LEU A 49 14.12 6.86 26.56
N LEU A 50 14.07 6.02 25.52
CA LEU A 50 14.80 4.75 25.48
C LEU A 50 16.31 4.98 25.42
N ASP A 51 16.78 5.98 24.67
CA ASP A 51 18.20 6.34 24.50
C ASP A 51 18.79 7.05 25.71
N MET A 52 17.95 7.53 26.65
CA MET A 52 18.45 8.17 27.86
C MET A 52 19.19 7.18 28.77
N GLN A 53 20.25 7.67 29.39
CA GLN A 53 20.98 6.92 30.41
C GLN A 53 20.14 6.75 31.68
N VAL A 54 20.24 5.57 32.27
CA VAL A 54 19.63 5.20 33.54
C VAL A 54 20.23 6.06 34.65
N PRO A 55 19.40 6.81 35.41
CA PRO A 55 19.84 7.67 36.48
C PRO A 55 20.71 6.93 37.50
N LYS A 56 21.72 7.60 38.04
CA LYS A 56 22.60 7.05 39.09
C LYS A 56 21.83 6.60 40.35
N ALA A 57 20.63 7.15 40.57
CA ALA A 57 19.75 6.78 41.67
C ALA A 57 19.17 5.35 41.56
N ALA A 58 19.06 4.79 40.35
CA ALA A 58 18.51 3.46 40.12
C ALA A 58 19.57 2.35 40.35
N LYS A 59 20.11 2.27 41.57
CA LYS A 59 21.20 1.37 41.94
C LYS A 59 20.90 -0.10 41.66
N GLU A 60 19.68 -0.55 41.96
CA GLU A 60 19.27 -1.95 41.75
C GLU A 60 19.29 -2.35 40.26
N LEU A 61 18.88 -1.43 39.39
CA LEU A 61 18.85 -1.68 37.95
C LEU A 61 20.28 -1.74 37.39
N LYS A 62 21.15 -0.82 37.83
CA LYS A 62 22.57 -0.83 37.47
C LYS A 62 23.29 -2.09 37.95
N GLN A 63 22.99 -2.56 39.15
CA GLN A 63 23.55 -3.82 39.66
C GLN A 63 23.13 -5.02 38.79
N LYS A 64 21.85 -5.10 38.41
CA LYS A 64 21.36 -6.16 37.51
C LYS A 64 22.04 -6.09 36.13
N LEU A 65 22.24 -4.90 35.59
CA LEU A 65 22.95 -4.68 34.32
C LEU A 65 24.44 -5.06 34.42
N ALA A 66 25.10 -4.67 35.51
CA ALA A 66 26.51 -4.99 35.76
C ALA A 66 26.75 -6.50 35.92
N VAL A 67 25.84 -7.22 36.60
CA VAL A 67 25.90 -8.70 36.71
C VAL A 67 25.79 -9.38 35.34
N MET A 68 25.10 -8.76 34.38
CA MET A 68 25.00 -9.24 33.01
C MET A 68 26.21 -8.84 32.12
N GLY A 69 27.23 -8.19 32.69
CA GLY A 69 28.46 -7.82 32.00
C GLY A 69 28.34 -6.57 31.11
N ILE A 70 27.33 -5.74 31.32
CA ILE A 70 27.08 -4.53 30.53
C ILE A 70 27.90 -3.36 31.08
N SER A 71 28.57 -2.60 30.20
CA SER A 71 29.33 -1.39 30.53
C SER A 71 28.44 -0.29 31.11
N GLU A 72 28.99 0.52 32.03
CA GLU A 72 28.24 1.65 32.58
C GLU A 72 27.85 2.69 31.52
N GLU A 73 28.60 2.77 30.42
CA GLU A 73 28.30 3.62 29.26
C GLU A 73 27.03 3.18 28.53
N ASP A 74 26.69 1.89 28.59
CA ASP A 74 25.53 1.28 27.93
C ASP A 74 24.33 1.10 28.87
N PHE A 75 24.36 1.74 30.05
CA PHE A 75 23.24 1.77 30.98
C PHE A 75 22.15 2.70 30.47
N THR A 76 21.49 2.26 29.42
CA THR A 76 20.42 2.96 28.71
C THR A 76 19.09 2.30 29.05
N TYR A 77 17.98 3.04 29.01
CA TYR A 77 16.67 2.47 29.32
C TYR A 77 16.28 1.34 28.35
N GLN A 78 16.73 1.41 27.09
CA GLN A 78 16.61 0.32 26.13
C GLN A 78 17.20 -0.99 26.66
N THR A 79 18.43 -0.95 27.16
CA THR A 79 19.13 -2.11 27.72
C THR A 79 18.42 -2.63 28.97
N ALA A 80 17.98 -1.73 29.84
CA ALA A 80 17.21 -2.07 31.04
C ALA A 80 15.90 -2.81 30.73
N VAL A 81 15.16 -2.34 29.72
CA VAL A 81 13.94 -3.00 29.25
C VAL A 81 14.26 -4.41 28.73
N MET A 82 15.33 -4.54 27.93
CA MET A 82 15.73 -5.84 27.38
C MET A 82 16.06 -6.85 28.48
N VAL A 83 16.81 -6.43 29.49
CA VAL A 83 17.10 -7.26 30.68
C VAL A 83 15.81 -7.66 31.42
N GLY A 84 14.85 -6.75 31.54
CA GLY A 84 13.54 -7.05 32.09
C GLY A 84 12.79 -8.13 31.30
N VAL A 85 12.83 -8.05 29.97
CA VAL A 85 12.22 -9.04 29.07
C VAL A 85 12.91 -10.40 29.21
N ILE A 86 14.25 -10.46 29.23
CA ILE A 86 15.00 -11.70 29.44
C ILE A 86 14.59 -12.36 30.75
N ASN A 87 14.52 -11.59 31.84
CA ASN A 87 14.08 -12.10 33.14
C ASN A 87 12.65 -12.66 33.10
N GLN A 88 11.74 -12.05 32.32
CA GLN A 88 10.38 -12.56 32.15
C GLN A 88 10.33 -13.82 31.27
N ALA A 89 11.15 -13.87 30.22
CA ALA A 89 11.26 -15.06 29.37
C ALA A 89 11.79 -16.26 30.17
N MET A 90 12.82 -16.05 31.01
CA MET A 90 13.36 -17.08 31.91
C MET A 90 12.32 -17.59 32.92
N LYS A 91 11.34 -16.75 33.31
CA LYS A 91 10.21 -17.14 34.16
C LYS A 91 9.10 -17.90 33.42
N GLY A 92 9.28 -18.19 32.13
CA GLY A 92 8.32 -18.91 31.31
C GLY A 92 7.29 -18.02 30.59
N ASN A 93 7.50 -16.71 30.53
CA ASN A 93 6.63 -15.84 29.73
C ASN A 93 6.95 -16.00 28.23
N THR A 94 6.11 -16.78 27.55
CA THR A 94 6.25 -17.08 26.11
C THR A 94 6.16 -15.84 25.23
N LYS A 95 5.42 -14.79 25.64
CA LYS A 95 5.35 -13.53 24.90
C LYS A 95 6.66 -12.76 24.96
N ALA A 96 7.32 -12.77 26.13
CA ALA A 96 8.64 -12.18 26.28
C ALA A 96 9.68 -12.93 25.45
N ALA A 97 9.63 -14.27 25.44
CA ALA A 97 10.50 -15.09 24.60
C ALA A 97 10.26 -14.83 23.09
N ALA A 98 8.99 -14.72 22.68
CA ALA A 98 8.65 -14.36 21.30
C ALA A 98 9.15 -12.95 20.92
N PHE A 99 9.03 -11.97 21.81
CA PHE A 99 9.57 -10.63 21.58
C PHE A 99 11.09 -10.63 21.42
N LEU A 100 11.81 -11.42 22.22
CA LEU A 100 13.27 -11.59 22.07
C LEU A 100 13.62 -12.22 20.73
N ARG A 101 12.95 -13.32 20.35
CA ARG A 101 13.12 -13.96 19.04
C ARG A 101 12.91 -12.97 17.89
N ASP A 102 11.83 -12.20 17.97
CA ASP A 102 11.47 -11.21 16.95
C ASP A 102 12.49 -10.06 16.88
N THR A 103 13.13 -9.72 18.00
CA THR A 103 14.18 -8.68 18.06
C THR A 103 15.50 -9.16 17.46
N VAL A 104 15.83 -10.45 17.62
CA VAL A 104 17.06 -11.07 17.04
C VAL A 104 16.89 -11.35 15.54
N GLY A 105 15.65 -11.33 15.02
CA GLY A 105 15.37 -11.58 13.62
C GLY A 105 15.11 -13.06 13.29
N GLU A 106 15.14 -13.95 14.29
CA GLU A 106 14.89 -15.39 14.12
C GLU A 106 13.40 -15.74 14.04
N ASN A 107 12.55 -14.81 13.60
CA ASN A 107 11.12 -15.09 13.49
C ASN A 107 10.82 -15.77 12.15
N PRO A 108 10.43 -17.06 12.14
CA PRO A 108 10.17 -17.81 10.91
C PRO A 108 9.04 -17.21 10.07
N ALA A 109 8.15 -16.42 10.67
CA ALA A 109 7.09 -15.72 9.92
C ALA A 109 7.63 -14.58 9.06
N TYR A 110 8.74 -13.95 9.44
CA TYR A 110 9.38 -12.90 8.61
C TYR A 110 10.06 -13.53 7.39
N GLU A 111 10.80 -14.62 7.57
CA GLU A 111 11.44 -15.33 6.45
C GLU A 111 10.43 -15.84 5.42
N LEU A 112 9.31 -16.40 5.88
CA LEU A 112 8.23 -16.83 4.99
C LEU A 112 7.64 -15.65 4.22
N ARG A 113 7.44 -14.52 4.90
CA ARG A 113 6.89 -13.31 4.29
C ARG A 113 7.85 -12.69 3.26
N GLU A 114 9.16 -12.73 3.51
CA GLU A 114 10.17 -12.29 2.54
C GLU A 114 10.12 -13.14 1.28
N ARG A 115 10.10 -14.47 1.40
CA ARG A 115 9.93 -15.36 0.24
C ARG A 115 8.62 -15.13 -0.52
N GLU A 116 7.52 -14.93 0.20
CA GLU A 116 6.23 -14.59 -0.45
C GLU A 116 6.28 -13.26 -1.22
N LEU A 117 7.00 -12.27 -0.69
CA LEU A 117 7.19 -10.97 -1.36
C LEU A 117 8.04 -11.11 -2.62
N GLU A 118 9.13 -11.87 -2.55
CA GLU A 118 9.99 -12.16 -3.71
C GLU A 118 9.20 -12.86 -4.82
N LEU A 119 8.42 -13.88 -4.48
CA LEU A 119 7.57 -14.58 -5.44
C LEU A 119 6.54 -13.64 -6.09
N LYS A 120 5.92 -12.75 -5.32
CA LYS A 120 4.96 -11.77 -5.86
C LYS A 120 5.61 -10.74 -6.77
N ILE A 121 6.84 -10.31 -6.47
CA ILE A 121 7.60 -9.39 -7.32
C ILE A 121 7.91 -10.11 -8.64
N ALA A 122 8.43 -11.34 -8.58
CA ALA A 122 8.72 -12.14 -9.77
C ALA A 122 7.46 -12.39 -10.63
N GLU A 123 6.32 -12.71 -10.01
CA GLU A 123 5.04 -12.84 -10.71
C GLU A 123 4.60 -11.54 -11.39
N PHE A 124 4.82 -10.40 -10.74
CA PHE A 124 4.46 -9.09 -11.28
C PHE A 124 5.36 -8.70 -12.46
N GLU A 125 6.67 -8.95 -12.35
CA GLU A 125 7.64 -8.75 -13.42
C GLU A 125 7.32 -9.64 -14.62
N TYR A 126 7.07 -10.93 -14.40
CA TYR A 126 6.66 -11.87 -15.46
C TYR A 126 5.37 -11.43 -16.17
N LYS A 127 4.36 -10.96 -15.42
CA LYS A 127 3.12 -10.43 -16.02
C LYS A 127 3.39 -9.17 -16.84
N LYS A 128 4.22 -8.27 -16.33
CA LYS A 128 4.62 -7.05 -17.04
C LYS A 128 5.36 -7.36 -18.33
N GLU A 129 6.29 -8.31 -18.31
CA GLU A 129 7.04 -8.75 -19.50
C GLU A 129 6.13 -9.43 -20.51
N ARG A 130 5.21 -10.29 -20.07
CA ARG A 130 4.21 -10.89 -20.94
C ARG A 130 3.29 -9.84 -21.56
N ASP A 131 2.79 -8.90 -20.78
CA ASP A 131 1.90 -7.85 -21.28
C ASP A 131 2.66 -6.88 -22.22
N ALA A 132 3.96 -6.66 -22.03
CA ALA A 132 4.83 -5.90 -22.92
C ALA A 132 5.19 -6.66 -24.22
N GLY A 133 5.42 -7.97 -24.14
CA GLY A 133 5.66 -8.83 -25.29
C GLY A 133 4.39 -8.98 -26.15
N ILE A 134 3.22 -9.12 -25.51
CA ILE A 134 1.93 -9.13 -26.19
C ILE A 134 1.68 -7.81 -26.92
N SER A 135 2.05 -6.65 -26.35
CA SER A 135 1.92 -5.38 -27.06
C SER A 135 2.83 -5.27 -28.29
N GLN A 136 4.05 -5.84 -28.24
CA GLN A 136 4.95 -5.87 -29.41
C GLN A 136 4.43 -6.80 -30.51
N GLU A 137 3.90 -7.97 -30.15
CA GLU A 137 3.29 -8.90 -31.11
C GLU A 137 2.01 -8.35 -31.76
N ILE A 138 1.25 -7.50 -31.04
CA ILE A 138 0.08 -6.80 -31.61
C ILE A 138 0.51 -5.66 -32.54
N GLU A 139 1.54 -4.89 -32.17
CA GLU A 139 2.11 -3.84 -33.05
C GLU A 139 2.58 -4.41 -34.40
N ASP A 140 3.21 -5.59 -34.40
CA ASP A 140 3.66 -6.27 -35.62
C ASP A 140 2.48 -6.81 -36.48
N LEU A 141 1.33 -7.14 -35.87
CA LEU A 141 0.14 -7.60 -36.60
C LEU A 141 -0.59 -6.44 -37.30
N ASP A 142 -0.65 -5.27 -36.67
CA ASP A 142 -1.24 -4.06 -37.27
C ASP A 142 -0.44 -3.62 -38.53
N GLU A 143 0.89 -3.73 -38.50
CA GLU A 143 1.77 -3.43 -39.65
C GLU A 143 1.59 -4.45 -40.79
N ILE A 144 1.40 -5.74 -40.46
CA ILE A 144 1.09 -6.80 -41.44
C ILE A 144 -0.33 -6.62 -42.02
N GLU A 145 -1.31 -6.16 -41.24
CA GLU A 145 -2.67 -5.91 -41.71
C GLU A 145 -2.74 -4.71 -42.67
N GLU A 146 -1.96 -3.65 -42.43
CA GLU A 146 -1.77 -2.55 -43.39
C GLU A 146 -1.09 -3.00 -44.69
N GLU A 147 -0.12 -3.92 -44.64
CA GLU A 147 0.56 -4.45 -45.83
C GLU A 147 -0.35 -5.38 -46.67
N ILE A 148 -1.24 -6.15 -46.03
CA ILE A 148 -2.19 -7.04 -46.71
C ILE A 148 -3.38 -6.28 -47.29
N TYR A 149 -3.94 -5.29 -46.57
CA TYR A 149 -5.17 -4.60 -46.98
C TYR A 149 -4.98 -3.18 -47.54
N GLY A 150 -3.75 -2.66 -47.57
CA GLY A 150 -3.34 -1.49 -48.36
C GLY A 150 -4.36 -0.35 -48.41
N SER A 151 -4.29 0.57 -47.44
CA SER A 151 -5.03 1.84 -47.35
C SER A 151 -6.18 2.01 -48.37
N GLU A 152 -7.42 1.72 -47.96
CA GLU A 152 -8.60 2.19 -48.69
C GLU A 152 -8.63 3.73 -48.66
N GLN A 153 -7.89 4.36 -49.57
CA GLN A 153 -8.00 5.78 -49.84
C GLN A 153 -9.23 6.03 -50.71
N GLU A 154 -10.15 6.78 -50.12
CA GLU A 154 -11.24 7.48 -50.79
C GLU A 154 -10.81 8.06 -52.14
N SER A 155 -11.51 7.68 -53.20
CA SER A 155 -11.62 8.53 -54.40
C SER A 155 -13.08 8.60 -54.83
N LYS A 156 -13.76 9.66 -54.37
CA LYS A 156 -14.96 10.14 -55.03
C LYS A 156 -14.57 10.93 -56.27
N GLU A 157 -15.39 10.74 -57.31
CA GLU A 157 -15.92 11.75 -58.23
C GLU A 157 -15.35 11.88 -59.66
N ASN A 158 -16.31 11.80 -60.59
CA ASN A 158 -16.39 12.35 -61.96
C ASN A 158 -15.76 11.51 -63.09
N GLN A 159 -16.44 11.21 -64.22
CA GLN A 159 -17.57 11.86 -64.86
C GLN A 159 -18.07 10.97 -66.03
N GLU A 160 -19.38 10.93 -66.32
CA GLU A 160 -19.98 11.11 -67.66
C GLU A 160 -21.50 10.91 -67.60
N VAL A 161 -22.25 12.00 -67.34
CA VAL A 161 -23.11 12.75 -68.29
C VAL A 161 -24.23 11.90 -68.93
N GLY A 162 -25.49 12.25 -68.59
CA GLY A 162 -26.72 11.69 -69.17
C GLY A 162 -26.96 12.06 -70.65
N PRO A 163 -28.14 11.71 -71.21
CA PRO A 163 -29.30 12.56 -70.91
C PRO A 163 -30.63 11.81 -70.74
N GLU A 164 -31.58 12.59 -70.22
CA GLU A 164 -33.00 12.32 -70.04
C GLU A 164 -33.72 11.91 -71.33
N ALA A 165 -34.68 10.99 -71.22
CA ALA A 165 -35.91 11.01 -72.01
C ALA A 165 -37.01 10.23 -71.27
N GLU A 166 -38.16 10.90 -71.13
CA GLU A 166 -39.44 10.44 -70.59
C GLU A 166 -39.99 9.24 -71.40
N GLU A 167 -40.79 8.38 -70.77
CA GLU A 167 -42.19 8.08 -71.15
C GLU A 167 -42.74 6.81 -70.43
N ASN A 168 -43.68 7.05 -69.52
CA ASN A 168 -45.03 6.47 -69.46
C ASN A 168 -45.26 4.92 -69.54
N ASN A 169 -45.88 4.42 -68.46
CA ASN A 169 -47.22 3.80 -68.40
C ASN A 169 -47.33 2.35 -67.89
N THR A 170 -48.00 2.24 -66.74
CA THR A 170 -49.04 1.28 -66.32
C THR A 170 -49.35 0.09 -67.24
N VAL A 171 -49.29 -1.13 -66.66
CA VAL A 171 -50.40 -2.10 -66.61
C VAL A 171 -50.37 -2.81 -65.27
#